data_AF-A0A5N6UGP0-F1
#
_entry.id   AF-A0A5N6UGP0-F1
#
_cell.length_a   1.000
_cell.length_b   1.000
_cell.length_c   1.000
_cell.angle_alpha   90.00
_cell.angle_beta   90.00
_cell.angle_gamma   90.00
#
_symmetry.space_group_name_H-M   'P 1'
#
loop_
_entity.id
_entity.type
_entity.pdbx_description
1 polymer ?
#
loop_
_entity_poly.entity_id
_entity_poly.type
_entity_poly.pdbx_seq_one_letter_code
_entity_poly.pdbx_strand_id
1 'polypeptide(L)'
;MQFRLSILAAFLAASASAYADGISGAEVTKHLESLTNGAKDLNSRLKSNKDSDSTGQMILSGEEKLANDKANMGYTFAEFGASTVVPEDQNAVCQSLLAYYNAEQELLLTIIEKRNSVQFPLQTAPIVTALGADHIMSDSVSVDVFRMAPTCSDDVRQHFWVTKAAFAQATTTYILPSRGRFLNERWSCASSATYLKWKKGSRLTHTRIISINPIG
;
A
#
# COMPACT_ATOMS: atom_id res chain seq x y z
N MET A 1 -56.46 19.86 -28.35
CA MET A 1 -55.68 20.28 -27.17
C MET A 1 -54.33 19.58 -27.26
N GLN A 2 -53.24 20.31 -27.53
CA GLN A 2 -51.88 19.77 -27.61
C GLN A 2 -51.09 20.27 -26.40
N PHE A 3 -50.73 19.36 -25.48
CA PHE A 3 -49.85 19.66 -24.36
C PHE A 3 -48.39 19.59 -24.84
N ARG A 4 -47.69 20.72 -24.79
CA ARG A 4 -46.24 20.79 -25.03
C ARG A 4 -45.50 20.50 -23.72
N LEU A 5 -44.92 19.31 -23.59
CA LEU A 5 -43.94 18.99 -22.57
C LEU A 5 -42.58 19.53 -23.04
N SER A 6 -42.21 20.73 -22.60
CA SER A 6 -40.92 21.32 -22.95
C SER A 6 -40.39 22.22 -21.83
N ILE A 7 -40.39 21.72 -20.59
CA ILE A 7 -39.68 22.35 -19.48
C ILE A 7 -39.04 21.25 -18.64
N LEU A 8 -38.05 20.55 -19.19
CA LEU A 8 -37.26 19.55 -18.46
C LEU A 8 -35.79 19.53 -18.92
N ALA A 9 -35.30 20.63 -19.50
CA ALA A 9 -33.89 20.80 -19.84
C ALA A 9 -33.18 21.86 -18.98
N ALA A 10 -33.91 22.63 -18.15
CA ALA A 10 -33.33 23.73 -17.37
C ALA A 10 -32.95 23.34 -15.92
N PHE A 11 -33.26 22.13 -15.46
CA PHE A 11 -33.01 21.70 -14.07
C PHE A 11 -31.80 20.78 -13.87
N LEU A 12 -31.03 20.47 -14.92
CA LEU A 12 -29.79 19.68 -14.81
C LEU A 12 -28.52 20.54 -14.78
N ALA A 13 -28.61 21.84 -15.09
CA ALA A 13 -27.46 22.75 -15.08
C ALA A 13 -27.22 23.43 -13.71
N ALA A 14 -28.14 23.29 -12.76
CA ALA A 14 -28.05 23.94 -11.44
C ALA A 14 -27.47 23.06 -10.33
N SER A 15 -27.03 21.84 -10.65
CA SER A 15 -26.24 20.99 -9.74
C SER A 15 -24.75 20.97 -10.09
N ALA A 16 -24.27 21.96 -10.85
CA ALA A 16 -22.86 22.31 -10.81
C ALA A 16 -22.59 22.91 -9.43
N SER A 17 -22.37 22.02 -8.46
CA SER A 17 -21.76 22.38 -7.18
C SER A 17 -20.60 23.32 -7.50
N ALA A 18 -20.62 24.50 -6.89
CA ALA A 18 -19.47 25.40 -6.91
C ALA A 18 -18.23 24.54 -6.65
N TYR A 19 -17.40 24.36 -7.68
CA TYR A 19 -16.17 23.61 -7.56
C TYR A 19 -15.35 24.37 -6.54
N ALA A 20 -15.27 23.85 -5.31
CA ALA A 20 -14.14 24.15 -4.46
C ALA A 20 -12.91 23.85 -5.31
N ASP A 21 -11.99 24.81 -5.44
CA ASP A 21 -10.74 24.64 -6.19
C ASP A 21 -10.13 23.29 -5.83
N GLY A 22 -10.25 22.33 -6.75
CA GLY A 22 -9.79 20.97 -6.54
C GLY A 22 -8.27 20.95 -6.57
N ILE A 23 -7.68 20.04 -5.80
CA ILE A 23 -6.22 19.85 -5.84
C ILE A 23 -5.86 19.29 -7.22
N SER A 24 -4.75 19.75 -7.79
CA SER A 24 -4.21 19.14 -9.01
C SER A 24 -3.76 17.71 -8.72
N GLY A 25 -4.26 16.72 -9.47
CA GLY A 25 -3.79 15.35 -9.28
C GLY A 25 -2.33 15.15 -9.71
N ALA A 26 -1.77 16.05 -10.52
CA ALA A 26 -0.35 16.02 -10.90
C ALA A 26 0.58 16.16 -9.69
N GLU A 27 0.18 16.95 -8.69
CA GLU A 27 0.95 17.11 -7.46
C GLU A 27 0.93 15.82 -6.63
N VAL A 28 -0.26 15.26 -6.38
CA VAL A 28 -0.44 14.01 -5.62
C VAL A 28 0.27 12.83 -6.32
N THR A 29 0.15 12.72 -7.65
CA THR A 29 0.81 11.67 -8.43
C THR A 29 2.33 11.77 -8.39
N LYS A 30 2.90 12.99 -8.48
CA LYS A 30 4.35 13.21 -8.34
C LYS A 30 4.88 12.77 -6.98
N HIS A 31 4.13 13.06 -5.92
CA HIS A 31 4.46 12.62 -4.57
C HIS A 31 4.47 11.08 -4.48
N LEU A 32 3.41 10.42 -4.95
CA LEU A 32 3.33 8.95 -4.98
C LEU A 32 4.41 8.31 -5.87
N GLU A 33 4.77 8.94 -6.98
CA GLU A 33 5.88 8.50 -7.84
C GLU A 33 7.22 8.56 -7.10
N SER A 34 7.46 9.61 -6.31
CA SER A 34 8.66 9.72 -5.47
C SER A 34 8.77 8.56 -4.47
N LEU A 35 7.68 8.19 -3.79
CA LEU A 35 7.68 7.03 -2.90
C LEU A 35 7.90 5.72 -3.65
N THR A 36 7.23 5.56 -4.78
CA THR A 36 7.39 4.39 -5.67
C THR A 36 8.85 4.21 -6.06
N ASN A 37 9.52 5.30 -6.44
CA ASN A 37 10.92 5.27 -6.82
C ASN A 37 11.84 5.02 -5.63
N GLY A 38 11.54 5.57 -4.45
CA GLY A 38 12.24 5.27 -3.22
C GLY A 38 12.21 3.78 -2.87
N ALA A 39 11.03 3.16 -2.90
CA ALA A 39 10.86 1.74 -2.63
C ALA A 39 11.60 0.87 -3.66
N LYS A 40 11.52 1.23 -4.96
CA LYS A 40 12.26 0.54 -6.02
C LYS A 40 13.78 0.67 -5.89
N ASP A 41 14.29 1.85 -5.52
CA ASP A 41 15.72 2.07 -5.30
C ASP A 41 16.24 1.17 -4.18
N LEU A 42 15.58 1.19 -3.01
CA LEU A 42 15.97 0.35 -1.88
C LEU A 42 15.89 -1.14 -2.26
N ASN A 43 14.83 -1.55 -2.94
CA ASN A 43 14.65 -2.92 -3.40
C ASN A 43 15.80 -3.35 -4.34
N SER A 44 16.14 -2.49 -5.32
CA SER A 44 17.24 -2.73 -6.26
C SER A 44 18.59 -2.85 -5.55
N ARG A 45 18.86 -1.97 -4.59
CA ARG A 45 20.07 -2.00 -3.76
C ARG A 45 20.15 -3.26 -2.92
N LEU A 46 19.05 -3.68 -2.28
CA LEU A 46 19.00 -4.93 -1.51
C LEU A 46 19.23 -6.16 -2.40
N LYS A 47 18.57 -6.23 -3.57
CA LYS A 47 18.74 -7.33 -4.54
C LYS A 47 20.17 -7.44 -5.05
N SER A 48 20.81 -6.30 -5.35
CA SER A 48 22.18 -6.25 -5.85
C SER A 48 23.25 -6.36 -4.76
N ASN A 49 22.89 -6.16 -3.48
CA ASN A 49 23.84 -6.26 -2.39
C ASN A 49 24.31 -7.70 -2.18
N LYS A 50 25.62 -7.90 -2.35
CA LYS A 50 26.32 -9.18 -2.12
C LYS A 50 27.01 -9.23 -0.76
N ASP A 51 27.15 -8.10 -0.09
CA ASP A 51 27.75 -8.01 1.22
C ASP A 51 26.69 -8.25 2.30
N SER A 52 26.78 -9.40 2.98
CA SER A 52 25.84 -9.75 4.05
C SER A 52 25.93 -8.80 5.23
N ASP A 53 27.13 -8.30 5.55
CA ASP A 53 27.35 -7.53 6.77
C ASP A 53 26.68 -6.14 6.70
N SER A 54 26.59 -5.56 5.51
CA SER A 54 25.87 -4.30 5.28
C SER A 54 24.37 -4.46 5.04
N THR A 55 23.85 -5.67 4.85
CA THR A 55 22.44 -5.89 4.50
C THR A 55 21.50 -5.36 5.61
N GLY A 56 21.78 -5.65 6.88
CA GLY A 56 20.94 -5.18 7.98
C GLY A 56 20.89 -3.66 8.09
N GLN A 57 22.04 -2.99 7.93
CA GLN A 57 22.13 -1.53 7.95
C GLN A 57 21.43 -0.89 6.75
N MET A 58 21.52 -1.52 5.57
CA MET A 58 20.84 -1.06 4.38
C MET A 58 19.32 -1.11 4.53
N ILE A 59 18.79 -2.18 5.12
CA ILE A 59 17.35 -2.28 5.44
C ILE A 59 16.98 -1.19 6.44
N LEU A 60 17.68 -1.11 7.58
CA LEU A 60 17.38 -0.13 8.63
C LEU A 60 17.33 1.30 8.10
N SER A 61 18.43 1.76 7.49
CA SER A 61 18.51 3.13 6.98
C SER A 61 17.56 3.39 5.81
N GLY A 62 17.27 2.36 5.01
CA GLY A 62 16.32 2.44 3.91
C GLY A 62 14.88 2.64 4.39
N GLU A 63 14.42 1.82 5.32
CA GLU A 63 13.09 1.91 5.92
C GLU A 63 12.91 3.20 6.72
N GLU A 64 13.92 3.64 7.48
CA GLU A 64 13.90 4.95 8.17
C GLU A 64 13.76 6.11 7.17
N LYS A 65 14.48 6.05 6.05
CA LYS A 65 14.36 7.06 5.00
C LYS A 65 12.96 7.05 4.39
N LEU A 66 12.43 5.87 4.04
CA LEU A 66 11.09 5.74 3.46
C LEU A 66 10.01 6.25 4.41
N ALA A 67 10.11 5.94 5.70
CA ALA A 67 9.19 6.44 6.72
C ALA A 67 9.23 7.98 6.78
N ASN A 68 10.42 8.58 6.75
CA ASN A 68 10.58 10.03 6.73
C ASN A 68 10.03 10.67 5.44
N ASP A 69 10.26 10.06 4.28
CA ASP A 69 9.73 10.55 3.00
C ASP A 69 8.19 10.53 3.01
N LYS A 70 7.57 9.49 3.57
CA LYS A 70 6.12 9.39 3.75
C LYS A 70 5.59 10.38 4.78
N ALA A 71 6.30 10.59 5.89
CA ALA A 71 5.94 11.60 6.88
C ALA A 71 5.95 13.02 6.29
N ASN A 72 6.99 13.34 5.49
CA ASN A 72 7.10 14.61 4.78
C ASN A 72 5.93 14.83 3.82
N MET A 73 5.54 13.79 3.08
CA MET A 73 4.34 13.83 2.24
C MET A 73 3.07 14.04 3.04
N GLY A 74 2.94 13.40 4.21
CA GLY A 74 1.80 13.60 5.12
C GLY A 74 1.63 15.07 5.51
N TYR A 75 2.73 15.80 5.75
CA TYR A 75 2.66 17.24 6.00
C TYR A 75 2.14 18.01 4.77
N THR A 76 2.62 17.70 3.57
CA THR A 76 2.11 18.30 2.33
C THR A 76 0.62 18.01 2.12
N PHE A 77 0.19 16.77 2.35
CA PHE A 77 -1.22 16.40 2.21
C PHE A 77 -2.11 17.05 3.27
N ALA A 78 -1.58 17.34 4.46
CA ALA A 78 -2.29 18.10 5.47
C ALA A 78 -2.55 19.55 5.04
N GLU A 79 -1.65 20.16 4.26
CA GLU A 79 -1.85 21.52 3.71
C GLU A 79 -3.02 21.60 2.73
N PHE A 80 -3.35 20.49 2.06
CA PHE A 80 -4.54 20.41 1.21
C PHE A 80 -5.87 20.34 1.98
N GLY A 81 -5.83 20.11 3.30
CA GLY A 81 -7.01 20.13 4.16
C GLY A 81 -8.04 19.06 3.78
N ALA A 82 -9.28 19.48 3.53
CA ALA A 82 -10.40 18.61 3.15
C ALA A 82 -10.67 18.59 1.63
N SER A 83 -9.81 19.22 0.83
CA SER A 83 -9.98 19.31 -0.60
C SER A 83 -9.82 17.95 -1.28
N THR A 84 -10.53 17.76 -2.39
CA THR A 84 -10.43 16.57 -3.22
C THR A 84 -9.70 16.89 -4.52
N VAL A 85 -9.10 15.88 -5.12
CA VAL A 85 -8.53 15.96 -6.47
C VAL A 85 -9.66 16.17 -7.48
N VAL A 86 -9.40 17.00 -8.50
CA VAL A 86 -10.36 17.24 -9.58
C VAL A 86 -10.82 15.93 -10.24
N PRO A 87 -12.10 15.75 -10.60
CA PRO A 87 -12.65 14.46 -11.01
C PRO A 87 -11.87 13.76 -12.13
N GLU A 88 -11.39 14.51 -13.12
CA GLU A 88 -10.63 14.03 -14.27
C GLU A 88 -9.28 13.40 -13.89
N ASP A 89 -8.68 13.83 -12.78
CA ASP A 89 -7.35 13.39 -12.33
C ASP A 89 -7.42 12.23 -11.32
N GLN A 90 -8.58 11.96 -10.72
CA GLN A 90 -8.68 10.98 -9.63
C GLN A 90 -8.23 9.58 -10.05
N ASN A 91 -8.54 9.17 -11.29
CA ASN A 91 -8.08 7.87 -11.79
C ASN A 91 -6.55 7.80 -11.87
N ALA A 92 -5.87 8.86 -12.31
CA ALA A 92 -4.41 8.89 -12.37
C ALA A 92 -3.80 8.77 -10.97
N VAL A 93 -4.35 9.48 -9.99
CA VAL A 93 -3.95 9.38 -8.57
C VAL A 93 -4.10 7.95 -8.06
N CYS A 94 -5.24 7.30 -8.32
CA CYS A 94 -5.47 5.91 -7.89
C CYS A 94 -4.50 4.92 -8.55
N GLN A 95 -4.15 5.11 -9.83
CA GLN A 95 -3.15 4.27 -10.50
C GLN A 95 -1.74 4.50 -9.93
N SER A 96 -1.37 5.73 -9.60
CA SER A 96 -0.11 6.02 -8.92
C SER A 96 -0.05 5.40 -7.52
N LEU A 97 -1.16 5.40 -6.78
CA LEU A 97 -1.24 4.73 -5.47
C LEU A 97 -1.06 3.21 -5.61
N LEU A 98 -1.69 2.60 -6.62
CA LEU A 98 -1.52 1.18 -6.91
C LEU A 98 -0.06 0.84 -7.29
N ALA A 99 0.58 1.69 -8.10
CA ALA A 99 1.98 1.53 -8.46
C ALA A 99 2.91 1.61 -7.23
N TYR A 100 2.62 2.53 -6.30
CA TYR A 100 3.31 2.63 -5.02
C TYR A 100 3.14 1.34 -4.20
N TYR A 101 1.92 0.83 -4.01
CA TYR A 101 1.68 -0.41 -3.27
C TYR A 101 2.44 -1.59 -3.85
N ASN A 102 2.44 -1.75 -5.18
CA ASN A 102 3.16 -2.85 -5.82
C ASN A 102 4.68 -2.75 -5.58
N ALA A 103 5.25 -1.55 -5.65
CA ALA A 103 6.66 -1.34 -5.36
C ALA A 103 7.01 -1.64 -3.89
N GLU A 104 6.17 -1.21 -2.96
CA GLU A 104 6.35 -1.47 -1.53
C GLU A 104 6.25 -2.96 -1.21
N GLN A 105 5.25 -3.65 -1.76
CA GLN A 105 5.07 -5.10 -1.56
C GLN A 105 6.27 -5.89 -2.09
N GLU A 106 6.83 -5.51 -3.24
CA GLU A 106 8.05 -6.13 -3.78
C GLU A 106 9.29 -5.87 -2.91
N LEU A 107 9.41 -4.68 -2.34
CA LEU A 107 10.46 -4.34 -1.39
C LEU A 107 10.34 -5.20 -0.12
N LEU A 108 9.16 -5.26 0.48
CA LEU A 108 8.90 -6.02 1.70
C LEU A 108 9.17 -7.52 1.52
N LEU A 109 8.79 -8.09 0.37
CA LEU A 109 9.15 -9.46 0.02
C LEU A 109 10.67 -9.66 -0.02
N THR A 110 11.40 -8.71 -0.61
CA THR A 110 12.86 -8.77 -0.69
C THR A 110 13.50 -8.65 0.69
N ILE A 111 12.97 -7.81 1.57
CA ILE A 111 13.40 -7.69 2.97
C ILE A 111 13.22 -9.03 3.68
N ILE A 112 12.06 -9.69 3.53
CA ILE A 112 11.81 -11.02 4.08
C ILE A 112 12.86 -12.03 3.58
N GLU A 113 13.13 -12.06 2.27
CA GLU A 113 14.11 -12.96 1.66
C GLU A 113 15.53 -12.71 2.18
N LYS A 114 15.88 -11.45 2.50
CA LYS A 114 17.19 -11.04 3.00
C LYS A 114 17.40 -11.31 4.48
N ARG A 115 16.40 -11.79 5.22
CA ARG A 115 16.51 -12.06 6.66
C ARG A 115 17.74 -12.89 7.03
N ASN A 116 18.04 -13.94 6.28
CA ASN A 116 19.15 -14.85 6.59
C ASN A 116 20.53 -14.19 6.45
N SER A 117 20.62 -13.05 5.77
CA SER A 117 21.84 -12.26 5.63
C SER A 117 22.03 -11.25 6.77
N VAL A 118 21.06 -11.09 7.68
CA VAL A 118 21.11 -10.13 8.78
C VAL A 118 21.56 -10.80 10.07
N GLN A 119 22.59 -10.22 10.70
CA GLN A 119 23.14 -10.74 11.95
C GLN A 119 22.18 -10.52 13.12
N PHE A 120 21.99 -11.58 13.89
CA PHE A 120 21.12 -11.61 15.06
C PHE A 120 21.93 -11.46 16.35
N PRO A 121 21.43 -10.80 17.42
CA PRO A 121 20.17 -10.04 17.53
C PRO A 121 20.33 -8.52 17.33
N LEU A 122 21.56 -8.02 17.19
CA LEU A 122 21.85 -6.58 17.31
C LEU A 122 21.15 -5.73 16.23
N GLN A 123 20.98 -6.27 15.03
CA GLN A 123 20.39 -5.53 13.91
C GLN A 123 18.87 -5.72 13.79
N THR A 124 18.29 -6.75 14.41
CA THR A 124 16.90 -7.12 14.12
C THR A 124 15.87 -6.26 14.85
N ALA A 125 16.12 -5.86 16.10
CA ALA A 125 15.21 -4.97 16.83
C ALA A 125 15.10 -3.55 16.23
N PRO A 126 16.20 -2.90 15.78
CA PRO A 126 16.12 -1.66 15.02
C PRO A 126 15.32 -1.80 13.72
N ILE A 127 15.54 -2.88 12.96
CA ILE A 127 14.80 -3.13 11.71
C ILE A 127 13.29 -3.28 11.98
N VAL A 128 12.90 -4.00 13.03
CA VAL A 128 11.48 -4.11 13.45
C VAL A 128 10.88 -2.74 13.74
N THR A 129 11.63 -1.87 14.41
CA THR A 129 11.17 -0.50 14.73
C THR A 129 11.01 0.34 13.46
N ALA A 130 11.97 0.26 12.53
CA ALA A 130 11.91 0.98 11.27
C ALA A 130 10.76 0.51 10.37
N LEU A 131 10.57 -0.81 10.22
CA LEU A 131 9.43 -1.40 9.50
C LEU A 131 8.08 -0.98 10.13
N GLY A 132 8.01 -0.92 11.46
CA GLY A 132 6.83 -0.47 12.17
C GLY A 132 6.51 1.01 11.92
N ALA A 133 7.52 1.88 11.96
CA ALA A 133 7.37 3.29 11.62
C ALA A 133 6.94 3.47 10.17
N ASP A 134 7.57 2.76 9.25
CA ASP A 134 7.26 2.86 7.82
C ASP A 134 5.83 2.40 7.50
N HIS A 135 5.39 1.31 8.12
CA HIS A 135 4.01 0.85 8.04
C HIS A 135 3.00 1.92 8.49
N ILE A 136 3.22 2.56 9.64
CA ILE A 136 2.31 3.60 10.15
C ILE A 136 2.24 4.78 9.17
N MET A 137 3.36 5.18 8.59
CA MET A 137 3.40 6.27 7.61
C MET A 137 2.76 5.87 6.27
N SER A 138 2.95 4.63 5.83
CA SER A 138 2.27 4.07 4.64
C SER A 138 0.75 4.06 4.83
N ASP A 139 0.28 3.69 6.02
CA ASP A 139 -1.13 3.73 6.37
C ASP A 139 -1.70 5.16 6.27
N SER A 140 -0.98 6.15 6.80
CA SER A 140 -1.38 7.56 6.74
C SER A 140 -1.49 8.06 5.30
N VAL A 141 -0.46 7.85 4.47
CA VAL A 141 -0.45 8.25 3.05
C VAL A 141 -1.65 7.64 2.32
N SER A 142 -1.93 6.36 2.58
CA SER A 142 -3.05 5.65 1.95
C SER A 142 -4.40 6.27 2.29
N VAL A 143 -4.62 6.57 3.58
CA VAL A 143 -5.86 7.21 4.05
C VAL A 143 -6.03 8.61 3.46
N ASP A 144 -4.96 9.40 3.41
CA ASP A 144 -5.00 10.74 2.81
C ASP A 144 -5.32 10.69 1.32
N VAL A 145 -4.71 9.77 0.57
CA VAL A 145 -5.01 9.62 -0.86
C VAL A 145 -6.45 9.13 -1.07
N PHE A 146 -6.97 8.21 -0.27
CA PHE A 146 -8.38 7.80 -0.38
C PHE A 146 -9.37 8.91 -0.05
N ARG A 147 -8.99 9.85 0.81
CA ARG A 147 -9.78 11.05 1.10
C ARG A 147 -9.75 12.03 -0.06
N MET A 148 -8.59 12.26 -0.66
CA MET A 148 -8.41 13.18 -1.79
C MET A 148 -8.99 12.63 -3.10
N ALA A 149 -8.87 11.33 -3.35
CA ALA A 149 -9.34 10.63 -4.54
C ALA A 149 -10.35 9.51 -4.17
N PRO A 150 -11.58 9.88 -3.75
CA PRO A 150 -12.57 8.93 -3.25
C PRO A 150 -13.02 7.89 -4.28
N THR A 151 -12.86 8.14 -5.58
CA THR A 151 -13.27 7.24 -6.66
C THR A 151 -12.32 6.05 -6.88
N CYS A 152 -11.26 5.88 -6.08
CA CYS A 152 -10.42 4.68 -6.18
C CYS A 152 -11.25 3.42 -5.99
N SER A 153 -11.07 2.46 -6.91
CA SER A 153 -11.82 1.21 -6.93
C SER A 153 -11.54 0.37 -5.68
N ASP A 154 -12.45 -0.55 -5.39
CA ASP A 154 -12.29 -1.52 -4.31
C ASP A 154 -11.03 -2.38 -4.48
N ASP A 155 -10.61 -2.66 -5.72
CA ASP A 155 -9.35 -3.35 -5.99
C ASP A 155 -8.15 -2.54 -5.48
N VAL A 156 -8.07 -1.24 -5.75
CA VAL A 156 -6.99 -0.38 -5.24
C VAL A 156 -7.05 -0.30 -3.71
N ARG A 157 -8.25 -0.24 -3.12
CA ARG A 157 -8.46 -0.30 -1.67
C ARG A 157 -8.08 -1.66 -1.08
N GLN A 158 -8.19 -2.75 -1.83
CA GLN A 158 -7.76 -4.06 -1.38
C GLN A 158 -6.23 -4.14 -1.27
N HIS A 159 -5.50 -3.46 -2.17
CA HIS A 159 -4.03 -3.40 -2.11
C HIS A 159 -3.51 -2.72 -0.83
N PHE A 160 -4.26 -1.79 -0.23
CA PHE A 160 -3.95 -1.24 1.09
C PHE A 160 -3.81 -2.35 2.14
N TRP A 161 -4.80 -3.24 2.23
CA TRP A 161 -4.77 -4.35 3.19
C TRP A 161 -3.69 -5.39 2.88
N VAL A 162 -3.41 -5.62 1.60
CA VAL A 162 -2.32 -6.52 1.19
C VAL A 162 -0.96 -5.95 1.60
N THR A 163 -0.71 -4.66 1.37
CA THR A 163 0.53 -3.99 1.79
C THR A 163 0.69 -4.00 3.31
N LYS A 164 -0.39 -3.73 4.05
CA LYS A 164 -0.43 -3.85 5.51
C LYS A 164 -0.05 -5.25 6.01
N ALA A 165 -0.59 -6.28 5.38
CA ALA A 165 -0.23 -7.66 5.70
C ALA A 165 1.25 -7.97 5.38
N ALA A 166 1.80 -7.42 4.29
CA ALA A 166 3.20 -7.56 3.92
C ALA A 166 4.13 -6.91 4.97
N PHE A 167 3.80 -5.72 5.47
CA PHE A 167 4.54 -5.08 6.56
C PHE A 167 4.51 -5.93 7.84
N ALA A 168 3.34 -6.46 8.21
CA ALA A 168 3.20 -7.32 9.38
C ALA A 168 4.05 -8.60 9.25
N GLN A 169 4.06 -9.22 8.06
CA GLN A 169 4.88 -10.39 7.76
C GLN A 169 6.37 -10.06 7.85
N ALA A 170 6.82 -8.98 7.19
CA ALA A 170 8.21 -8.53 7.23
C ALA A 170 8.67 -8.25 8.66
N THR A 171 7.86 -7.52 9.43
CA THR A 171 8.14 -7.24 10.85
C THR A 171 8.32 -8.53 11.64
N THR A 172 7.39 -9.49 11.50
CA THR A 172 7.44 -10.77 12.22
C THR A 172 8.69 -11.59 11.89
N THR A 173 9.15 -11.55 10.63
CA THR A 173 10.39 -12.23 10.20
C THR A 173 11.64 -11.73 10.95
N TYR A 174 11.62 -10.50 11.48
CA TYR A 174 12.72 -9.90 12.22
C TYR A 174 12.53 -9.89 13.74
N ILE A 175 11.38 -10.33 14.27
CA ILE A 175 11.19 -10.49 15.71
C ILE A 175 11.99 -11.72 16.21
N LEU A 176 12.63 -11.59 17.37
CA LEU A 176 13.33 -12.72 18.01
C LEU A 176 12.31 -13.83 18.33
N PRO A 177 12.62 -15.11 18.10
CA PRO A 177 11.86 -16.19 18.71
C PRO A 177 11.96 -16.00 20.23
N SER A 178 10.85 -15.64 20.88
CA SER A 178 10.80 -15.59 22.33
C SER A 178 11.12 -16.99 22.86
N ARG A 179 12.19 -17.11 23.66
CA ARG A 179 12.49 -18.35 24.39
C ARG A 179 11.34 -18.61 25.36
N GLY A 180 10.38 -19.43 24.94
CA GLY A 180 9.35 -19.98 25.84
C GLY A 180 7.99 -20.17 25.18
N ARG A 181 7.64 -21.44 25.01
CA ARG A 181 6.32 -21.99 24.62
C ARG A 181 5.93 -21.87 23.15
N PHE A 182 6.18 -22.97 22.43
CA PHE A 182 5.17 -23.56 21.56
C PHE A 182 3.81 -23.55 22.28
N LEU A 183 2.96 -22.58 21.95
CA LEU A 183 1.53 -22.77 22.01
C LEU A 183 1.01 -22.42 20.61
N ASN A 184 0.31 -23.40 20.06
CA ASN A 184 -0.49 -23.30 18.86
C ASN A 184 -1.50 -22.15 18.99
N GLU A 185 -1.10 -20.92 18.73
CA GLU A 185 -2.04 -19.89 18.32
C GLU A 185 -2.07 -19.89 16.81
N ARG A 186 -2.98 -20.74 16.33
CA ARG A 186 -3.48 -20.78 14.98
C ARG A 186 -4.11 -19.41 14.69
N TRP A 187 -3.30 -18.47 14.18
CA TRP A 187 -3.83 -17.25 13.58
C TRP A 187 -4.57 -17.65 12.31
N SER A 188 -5.86 -17.92 12.48
CA SER A 188 -6.86 -17.92 11.42
C SER A 188 -7.06 -16.46 10.98
N CYS A 189 -6.07 -15.89 10.30
CA CYS A 189 -6.37 -14.89 9.30
C CYS A 189 -6.98 -15.65 8.13
N ALA A 190 -8.31 -15.63 8.04
CA ALA A 190 -9.03 -15.95 6.82
C ALA A 190 -8.69 -14.89 5.77
N SER A 191 -7.47 -14.94 5.26
CA SER A 191 -7.07 -14.33 4.01
C SER A 191 -6.79 -15.50 3.10
N SER A 192 -7.76 -15.87 2.27
CA SER A 192 -7.51 -16.75 1.14
C SER A 192 -6.51 -16.09 0.21
N ALA A 193 -5.22 -16.16 0.55
CA ALA A 193 -4.11 -15.75 -0.29
C ALA A 193 -3.98 -16.79 -1.41
N THR A 194 -4.84 -16.64 -2.42
CA THR A 194 -4.59 -17.25 -3.72
C THR A 194 -3.41 -16.51 -4.32
N TYR A 195 -2.21 -17.05 -4.15
CA TYR A 195 -1.04 -16.66 -4.93
C TYR A 195 -1.31 -16.96 -6.40
N LEU A 196 -1.86 -15.99 -7.14
CA LEU A 196 -1.91 -16.03 -8.60
C LEU A 196 -0.49 -15.79 -9.13
N LYS A 197 0.24 -16.90 -9.27
CA LYS A 197 1.46 -16.97 -10.07
C LYS A 197 1.12 -16.53 -11.50
N TRP A 198 1.53 -15.33 -11.89
CA TRP A 198 1.47 -14.89 -13.28
C TRP A 198 2.43 -15.75 -14.11
N LYS A 199 1.91 -16.85 -14.68
CA LYS A 199 2.56 -17.55 -15.80
C LYS A 199 1.96 -17.03 -17.10
N LYS A 200 2.82 -16.47 -17.93
CA LYS A 200 2.51 -16.02 -19.30
C LYS A 200 1.95 -17.23 -20.08
N GLY A 201 0.64 -17.18 -20.37
CA GLY A 201 -0.08 -18.10 -21.25
C GLY A 201 -0.42 -19.48 -20.67
N SER A 202 -1.69 -19.70 -20.27
CA SER A 202 -2.47 -20.94 -20.47
C SER A 202 -3.85 -20.84 -19.76
N ARG A 203 -4.84 -21.55 -20.32
CA ARG A 203 -6.30 -21.51 -20.06
C ARG A 203 -6.72 -21.82 -18.60
N LEU A 204 -7.82 -21.17 -18.20
CA LEU A 204 -8.62 -21.42 -16.99
C LEU A 204 -9.17 -22.85 -16.92
N THR A 205 -8.92 -23.54 -15.80
CA THR A 205 -9.73 -24.69 -15.36
C THR A 205 -10.23 -24.44 -13.94
N HIS A 206 -11.56 -24.44 -13.79
CA HIS A 206 -12.28 -24.32 -12.53
C HIS A 206 -11.95 -25.50 -11.60
N THR A 207 -11.68 -25.23 -10.32
CA THR A 207 -11.67 -26.27 -9.27
C THR A 207 -12.53 -25.82 -8.08
N ARG A 208 -13.41 -26.73 -7.66
CA ARG A 208 -14.46 -26.62 -6.64
C ARG A 208 -13.99 -26.06 -5.29
N ILE A 209 -14.82 -25.19 -4.72
CA ILE A 209 -14.78 -24.75 -3.31
C ILE A 209 -15.42 -25.84 -2.44
N ILE A 210 -14.71 -26.32 -1.41
CA ILE A 210 -15.28 -27.10 -0.31
C ILE A 210 -15.52 -26.12 0.85
N SER A 211 -16.81 -25.87 1.14
CA SER A 211 -17.26 -25.13 2.31
C SER A 211 -17.19 -26.04 3.55
N ILE A 212 -16.65 -25.54 4.66
CA ILE A 212 -16.76 -26.20 5.96
C ILE A 212 -17.33 -25.18 6.95
N ASN A 213 -18.53 -25.48 7.46
CA ASN A 213 -19.25 -24.71 8.48
C ASN A 213 -18.49 -24.66 9.81
N PRO A 214 -18.64 -23.58 10.62
CA PRO A 214 -18.16 -23.56 11.99
C PRO A 214 -19.18 -24.23 12.92
N ILE A 215 -18.72 -25.10 13.81
CA ILE A 215 -19.48 -25.56 14.98
C ILE A 215 -18.61 -25.35 16.22
N GLY A 216 -19.20 -24.69 17.22
CA GLY A 216 -19.05 -24.94 18.66
C GLY A 216 -17.68 -24.81 19.28
#